data_AF-A0A9D6PHK5-F1
#
_entry.id   AF-A0A9D6PHK5-F1
#
_cell.length_a   1.000
_cell.length_b   1.000
_cell.length_c   1.000
_cell.angle_alpha   90.00
_cell.angle_beta   90.00
_cell.angle_gamma   90.00
#
_symmetry.space_group_name_H-M   'P 1'
#
loop_
_entity.id
_entity.type
_entity.pdbx_description
1 polymer ?
#
loop_
_entity_poly.entity_id
_entity_poly.type
_entity_poly.pdbx_seq_one_letter_code
_entity_poly.pdbx_strand_id
1 'polypeptide(L)'
;MFAMTKNHRKIQSLLEIADIFKSTGTRLIFYFTPINYEPKKNYIGNDFETHLKKNIDLFKSALLSRNLTVLDLSMDLPLNAFTWNEELYINEHMGEQGRRFVAESLANEIKKND
;
A
#
# COMPACT_ATOMS: atom_id res chain seq x y z
N MET A 1 -15.70 4.00 7.07
CA MET A 1 -14.75 3.88 5.94
C MET A 1 -15.51 3.39 4.72
N PHE A 2 -15.28 3.92 3.52
CA PHE A 2 -16.07 3.55 2.35
C PHE A 2 -15.69 2.16 1.82
N ALA A 3 -16.69 1.31 1.60
CA ALA A 3 -16.50 0.00 0.98
C ALA A 3 -16.20 0.18 -0.50
N MET A 4 -15.04 -0.31 -0.94
CA MET A 4 -14.69 -0.32 -2.36
C MET A 4 -15.29 -1.54 -3.06
N THR A 5 -15.54 -1.39 -4.36
CA THR A 5 -16.01 -2.48 -5.23
C THR A 5 -14.93 -2.81 -6.26
N LYS A 6 -15.04 -3.97 -6.92
CA LYS A 6 -14.10 -4.39 -7.97
C LYS A 6 -14.04 -3.40 -9.14
N ASN A 7 -15.12 -2.66 -9.38
CA ASN A 7 -15.24 -1.67 -10.46
C ASN A 7 -14.89 -0.24 -10.00
N HIS A 8 -14.23 -0.10 -8.84
CA HIS A 8 -13.86 1.21 -8.33
C HIS A 8 -12.90 1.92 -9.30
N ARG A 9 -13.17 3.20 -9.61
CA ARG A 9 -12.41 3.98 -10.62
C ARG A 9 -10.90 3.91 -10.43
N LYS A 10 -10.42 3.99 -9.18
CA LYS A 10 -8.98 3.93 -8.88
C LYS A 10 -8.35 2.57 -9.23
N ILE A 11 -9.09 1.47 -9.10
CA ILE A 11 -8.60 0.15 -9.51
C ILE A 11 -8.47 0.12 -11.03
N GLN A 12 -9.49 0.60 -11.75
CA GLN A 12 -9.45 0.64 -13.22
C GLN A 12 -8.28 1.50 -13.73
N SER A 13 -8.05 2.68 -13.15
CA SER A 13 -6.91 3.53 -13.52
C SER A 13 -5.55 2.87 -13.25
N LEU A 14 -5.40 2.08 -12.17
CA LEU A 14 -4.16 1.33 -11.93
C LEU A 14 -3.93 0.24 -12.99
N LEU A 15 -4.99 -0.43 -13.40
CA LEU A 15 -4.93 -1.47 -14.44
C LEU A 15 -4.62 -0.86 -15.81
N GLU A 16 -5.18 0.31 -16.12
CA GLU A 16 -4.85 1.08 -17.33
C GLU A 16 -3.38 1.51 -17.35
N ILE A 17 -2.85 2.02 -16.23
CA ILE A 17 -1.42 2.31 -16.09
C ILE A 17 -0.59 1.07 -16.40
N ALA A 18 -0.96 -0.08 -15.83
CA ALA A 18 -0.25 -1.32 -16.09
C ALA A 18 -0.26 -1.74 -17.57
N ASP A 19 -1.38 -1.55 -18.26
CA ASP A 19 -1.50 -1.85 -19.70
C ASP A 19 -0.61 -0.94 -20.56
N ILE A 20 -0.50 0.34 -20.21
CA ILE A 20 0.38 1.29 -20.92
C ILE A 20 1.82 0.79 -20.86
N PHE A 21 2.31 0.46 -19.66
CA PHE A 21 3.71 0.04 -19.47
C PHE A 21 4.00 -1.36 -20.02
N LYS A 22 3.00 -2.25 -20.11
CA LYS A 22 3.16 -3.59 -20.71
C LYS A 22 3.74 -3.53 -22.12
N SER A 23 3.32 -2.54 -22.93
CA SER A 23 3.80 -2.36 -24.30
C SER A 23 5.27 -1.93 -24.41
N THR A 24 5.84 -1.42 -23.31
CA THR A 24 7.21 -0.89 -23.27
C THR A 24 8.24 -1.90 -22.76
N GLY A 25 7.80 -3.09 -22.34
CA GLY A 25 8.66 -4.05 -21.64
C GLY A 25 9.08 -3.60 -20.23
N THR A 26 8.54 -2.48 -19.73
CA THR A 26 8.82 -2.00 -18.37
C THR A 26 8.14 -2.89 -17.35
N ARG A 27 8.93 -3.40 -16.41
CA ARG A 27 8.43 -4.14 -15.24
C ARG A 27 7.90 -3.15 -14.20
N LEU A 28 6.65 -3.33 -13.79
CA LEU A 28 6.03 -2.53 -12.74
C LEU A 28 5.99 -3.29 -11.42
N ILE A 29 6.33 -2.58 -10.34
CA ILE A 29 6.12 -3.02 -8.95
C ILE A 29 5.20 -2.00 -8.31
N PHE A 30 4.03 -2.45 -7.86
CA PHE A 30 3.12 -1.63 -7.07
C PHE A 30 3.41 -1.86 -5.59
N TYR A 31 3.24 -0.84 -4.76
CA TYR A 31 3.23 -1.03 -3.32
C TYR A 31 2.17 -0.18 -2.63
N PHE A 32 1.67 -0.65 -1.49
CA PHE A 32 0.83 0.16 -0.60
C PHE A 32 1.72 0.85 0.42
N THR A 33 1.70 2.18 0.44
CA THR A 33 2.48 2.98 1.38
C THR A 33 2.10 2.65 2.83
N PRO A 34 3.08 2.50 3.74
CA PRO A 34 2.81 2.36 5.16
C PRO A 34 2.01 3.55 5.70
N ILE A 35 1.07 3.26 6.60
CA ILE A 35 0.32 4.28 7.34
C ILE A 35 0.51 4.06 8.84
N ASN A 36 0.50 5.14 9.63
CA ASN A 36 0.55 5.04 11.09
C ASN A 36 -0.80 4.52 11.65
N TYR A 37 -1.05 3.21 11.56
CA TYR A 37 -2.38 2.68 11.85
C TYR A 37 -2.72 2.55 13.34
N GLU A 38 -1.69 2.43 14.19
CA GLU A 38 -1.82 2.11 15.62
C GLU A 38 -2.65 3.10 16.45
N PRO A 39 -2.57 4.44 16.26
CA PRO A 39 -3.37 5.40 17.02
C PRO A 39 -4.89 5.21 16.87
N LYS A 40 -5.35 4.45 15.86
CA LYS A 40 -6.76 4.36 15.46
C LYS A 40 -7.65 3.46 16.29
N LYS A 41 -7.11 2.50 17.05
CA LYS A 41 -7.94 1.64 17.91
C LYS A 41 -8.83 2.47 18.85
N ASN A 42 -8.33 3.63 19.26
CA ASN A 42 -9.03 4.51 20.19
C ASN A 42 -10.02 5.49 19.53
N TYR A 43 -9.93 5.75 18.22
CA TYR A 43 -10.69 6.86 17.58
C TYR A 43 -11.61 6.45 16.42
N ILE A 44 -11.28 5.40 15.67
CA ILE A 44 -12.00 5.04 14.43
C ILE A 44 -12.75 3.70 14.59
N GLY A 45 -12.54 3.02 15.72
CA GLY A 45 -13.18 1.76 16.08
C GLY A 45 -12.43 0.54 15.55
N ASN A 46 -12.79 -0.62 16.11
CA ASN A 46 -12.11 -1.89 15.88
C ASN A 46 -12.19 -2.39 14.44
N ASP A 47 -13.13 -1.88 13.64
CA ASP A 47 -13.34 -2.31 12.25
C ASP A 47 -12.40 -1.64 11.24
N PHE A 48 -11.58 -0.67 11.67
CA PHE A 48 -10.68 0.05 10.77
C PHE A 48 -9.73 -0.89 10.02
N GLU A 49 -9.00 -1.74 10.76
CA GLU A 49 -8.01 -2.67 10.18
C GLU A 49 -8.69 -3.66 9.24
N THR A 50 -9.85 -4.19 9.63
CA THR A 50 -10.67 -5.09 8.82
C THR A 50 -11.09 -4.45 7.50
N HIS A 51 -11.59 -3.22 7.55
CA HIS A 51 -11.98 -2.50 6.35
C HIS A 51 -10.79 -2.14 5.48
N LEU A 52 -9.66 -1.71 6.07
CA LEU A 52 -8.44 -1.38 5.35
C LEU A 52 -7.94 -2.60 4.60
N LYS A 53 -7.80 -3.73 5.29
CA LYS A 53 -7.36 -4.99 4.71
C LYS A 53 -8.27 -5.45 3.58
N LYS A 54 -9.59 -5.42 3.78
CA LYS A 54 -10.57 -5.74 2.72
C LYS A 54 -10.39 -4.87 1.48
N ASN A 55 -10.15 -3.59 1.68
CA ASN A 55 -9.94 -2.63 0.60
C ASN A 55 -8.60 -2.87 -0.12
N ILE A 56 -7.54 -3.14 0.60
CA ILE A 56 -6.22 -3.47 0.05
C ILE A 56 -6.27 -4.79 -0.73
N ASP A 57 -6.94 -5.81 -0.18
CA ASP A 57 -7.10 -7.12 -0.83
C ASP A 57 -7.85 -7.02 -2.16
N LEU A 58 -8.80 -6.09 -2.30
CA LEU A 58 -9.45 -5.82 -3.59
C LEU A 58 -8.46 -5.31 -4.65
N PHE A 59 -7.58 -4.37 -4.27
CA PHE A 59 -6.56 -3.85 -5.18
C PHE A 59 -5.51 -4.91 -5.51
N LYS A 60 -5.01 -5.64 -4.50
CA LYS A 60 -4.05 -6.73 -4.68
C LYS A 60 -4.59 -7.80 -5.61
N SER A 61 -5.82 -8.25 -5.39
CA SER A 61 -6.45 -9.28 -6.22
C SER A 61 -6.56 -8.81 -7.68
N ALA A 62 -6.95 -7.56 -7.91
CA ALA A 62 -7.02 -7.00 -9.26
C ALA A 62 -5.65 -6.96 -9.95
N LEU A 63 -4.61 -6.48 -9.26
CA LEU A 63 -3.24 -6.42 -9.80
C LEU A 63 -2.65 -7.82 -10.05
N LEU A 64 -2.76 -8.72 -9.07
CA LEU A 64 -2.24 -10.10 -9.15
C LEU A 64 -2.91 -10.90 -10.26
N SER A 65 -4.21 -10.71 -10.51
CA SER A 65 -4.90 -11.36 -11.63
C SER A 65 -4.36 -10.97 -13.02
N ARG A 66 -3.55 -9.90 -13.09
CA ARG A 66 -2.81 -9.49 -14.29
C ARG A 66 -1.33 -9.86 -14.25
N ASN A 67 -0.93 -10.73 -13.33
CA ASN A 67 0.46 -11.14 -13.12
C ASN A 67 1.40 -9.96 -12.82
N LEU A 68 0.90 -8.94 -12.12
CA LEU A 68 1.69 -7.79 -11.67
C LEU A 68 2.24 -8.04 -10.27
N THR A 69 3.45 -7.55 -10.00
CA THR A 69 4.06 -7.59 -8.68
C THR A 69 3.44 -6.52 -7.79
N VAL A 70 3.02 -6.91 -6.59
CA VAL A 70 2.45 -6.00 -5.59
C VAL A 70 3.00 -6.30 -4.19
N LEU A 71 3.47 -5.26 -3.51
CA LEU A 71 3.92 -5.29 -2.12
C LEU A 71 2.92 -4.58 -1.23
N ASP A 72 2.49 -5.24 -0.17
CA ASP A 72 1.62 -4.64 0.82
C ASP A 72 2.45 -4.26 2.04
N LEU A 73 2.83 -2.99 2.13
CA LEU A 73 3.61 -2.45 3.25
C LEU A 73 2.74 -1.61 4.19
N SER A 74 1.42 -1.60 3.96
CA SER A 74 0.49 -0.64 4.55
C SER A 74 0.48 -0.63 6.08
N MET A 75 0.73 -1.79 6.69
CA MET A 75 0.72 -1.99 8.15
C MET A 75 2.04 -2.59 8.66
N ASP A 76 3.12 -2.47 7.88
CA ASP A 76 4.42 -3.09 8.22
C ASP A 76 5.31 -2.21 9.09
N LEU A 77 4.89 -0.96 9.37
CA LEU A 77 5.65 -0.02 10.18
C LEU A 77 4.95 0.33 11.50
N PRO A 78 5.68 0.30 12.63
CA PRO A 78 5.20 0.81 13.90
C PRO A 78 5.10 2.35 13.89
N LEU A 79 4.35 2.92 14.83
CA LEU A 79 4.10 4.37 14.92
C LEU A 79 5.39 5.22 15.01
N ASN A 80 6.44 4.72 15.67
CA ASN A 80 7.72 5.43 15.80
C ASN A 80 8.52 5.54 14.49
N ALA A 81 8.10 4.89 13.42
CA ALA A 81 8.70 5.05 12.09
C ALA A 81 8.19 6.28 11.33
N PHE A 82 7.23 7.02 11.90
CA PHE A 82 6.59 8.20 11.29
C PHE A 82 7.04 9.51 11.94
N THR A 83 7.01 10.60 11.17
CA THR A 83 7.44 11.95 11.60
C THR A 83 6.48 12.60 12.59
N TRP A 84 5.19 12.23 12.51
CA TRP A 84 4.13 12.73 13.38
C TRP A 84 3.56 11.57 14.20
N ASN A 85 4.44 10.93 14.97
CA ASN A 85 4.12 9.77 15.81
C ASN A 85 3.28 10.11 17.05
N GLU A 86 3.11 11.40 17.36
CA GLU A 86 2.25 11.90 18.43
C GLU A 86 0.87 12.37 17.92
N GLU A 87 0.66 12.42 16.61
CA GLU A 87 -0.58 12.93 16.04
C GLU A 87 -1.73 11.91 16.11
N LEU A 88 -2.93 12.44 16.36
CA LEU A 88 -4.19 11.67 16.41
C LEU A 88 -4.67 11.23 15.01
N TYR A 89 -4.03 11.71 13.95
CA TYR A 89 -4.47 11.50 12.57
C TYR A 89 -3.58 10.50 11.83
N ILE A 90 -4.25 9.77 10.93
CA ILE A 90 -3.60 8.86 10.00
C ILE A 90 -2.79 9.68 9.01
N ASN A 91 -1.52 9.36 8.83
CA ASN A 91 -0.65 9.92 7.83
C ASN A 91 0.30 8.86 7.25
N GLU A 92 0.91 9.24 6.14
CA GLU A 92 1.90 8.46 5.38
C GLU A 92 3.32 9.07 5.52
N HIS A 93 3.48 10.07 6.39
CA HIS A 93 4.70 10.87 6.51
C HIS A 93 5.75 10.14 7.36
N MET A 94 6.41 9.17 6.73
CA MET A 94 7.48 8.38 7.34
C MET A 94 8.71 9.23 7.67
N GLY A 95 9.31 8.96 8.83
CA GLY A 95 10.65 9.43 9.21
C GLY A 95 11.74 8.68 8.44
N GLU A 96 13.01 8.91 8.79
CA GLU A 96 14.14 8.26 8.10
C GLU A 96 14.03 6.72 8.15
N GLN A 97 13.72 6.16 9.31
CA GLN A 97 13.62 4.71 9.49
C GLN A 97 12.52 4.10 8.62
N GLY A 98 11.33 4.71 8.59
CA GLY A 98 10.22 4.24 7.76
C GLY A 98 10.54 4.32 6.26
N ARG A 99 11.15 5.43 5.81
CA ARG A 99 11.59 5.57 4.41
C ARG A 99 12.66 4.53 4.04
N ARG A 100 13.61 4.26 4.94
CA ARG A 100 14.64 3.24 4.75
C ARG A 100 14.02 1.86 4.59
N PHE A 101 13.07 1.48 5.45
CA PHE A 101 12.34 0.22 5.36
C PHE A 101 11.65 0.04 4.00
N VAL A 102 10.94 1.07 3.52
CA VAL A 102 10.26 1.02 2.21
C VAL A 102 11.29 0.89 1.07
N ALA A 103 12.36 1.67 1.11
CA ALA A 103 13.41 1.62 0.09
C ALA A 103 14.10 0.25 0.02
N GLU A 104 14.43 -0.34 1.17
CA GLU A 104 15.03 -1.68 1.25
C GLU A 104 14.06 -2.76 0.78
N SER A 105 12.78 -2.67 1.14
CA SER A 105 11.74 -3.60 0.68
C SER A 105 11.58 -3.57 -0.84
N LEU A 106 11.53 -2.38 -1.44
CA LEU A 106 11.48 -2.21 -2.88
C LEU A 106 12.77 -2.70 -3.56
N ALA A 107 13.94 -2.37 -3.02
CA ALA A 107 15.22 -2.82 -3.57
C ALA A 107 15.33 -4.35 -3.58
N ASN A 108 14.87 -5.02 -2.52
CA ASN A 108 14.83 -6.47 -2.45
C ASN A 108 13.90 -7.07 -3.51
N GLU A 109 12.72 -6.48 -3.70
CA GLU A 109 11.78 -6.95 -4.71
C GLU A 109 12.27 -6.73 -6.14
N ILE A 110 12.98 -5.63 -6.39
CA ILE A 110 13.64 -5.37 -7.66
C ILE A 110 14.63 -6.49 -7.98
N LYS A 111 15.52 -6.83 -7.02
CA LYS A 111 16.60 -7.83 -7.18
C LYS A 111 16.10 -9.27 -7.34
N LYS A 112 14.99 -9.67 -6.71
CA LYS A 112 14.44 -11.04 -6.86
C LYS A 112 14.00 -11.38 -8.28
N ASN A 113 13.74 -10.34 -9.07
CA ASN A 113 13.15 -10.42 -10.40
C ASN A 113 14.14 -9.93 -11.48
N ASP A 114 15.43 -9.83 -11.14
CA ASP A 114 16.57 -9.66 -12.05
C ASP A 114 17.26 -11.03 -12.26
#